data_AF-A0A1W2H179-F1
#
_entry.id   AF-A0A1W2H179-F1
#
_cell.length_a   1.000
_cell.length_b   1.000
_cell.length_c   1.000
_cell.angle_alpha   90.00
_cell.angle_beta   90.00
_cell.angle_gamma   90.00
#
_symmetry.space_group_name_H-M   'P 1'
#
loop_
_entity.id
_entity.type
_entity.pdbx_description
1 polymer ?
#
loop_
_entity_poly.entity_id
_entity_poly.type
_entity_poly.pdbx_seq_one_letter_code
_entity_poly.pdbx_strand_id
1 'polypeptide(L)' 'MAKKAKKEETPKVHKDLEGFKMNINSFGEISSSFPIDKINEFLNKNVEDKKLKDREDIDDIKDSGKK' A
#
# COMPACT_ATOMS: atom_id res chain seq x y z
N MET A 1 1.32 23.35 -33.63
CA MET A 1 2.00 23.06 -32.35
C MET A 1 1.63 21.65 -31.93
N ALA A 2 2.55 20.69 -32.05
CA ALA A 2 2.27 19.30 -31.69
C ALA A 2 2.20 19.16 -30.17
N LYS A 3 1.02 18.82 -29.63
CA LYS A 3 0.86 18.43 -28.23
C LYS A 3 1.76 17.21 -28.00
N LYS A 4 2.90 17.40 -27.32
CA LYS A 4 3.72 16.28 -26.85
C LYS A 4 2.82 15.41 -25.97
N ALA A 5 2.51 14.21 -26.44
CA ALA A 5 1.82 13.22 -25.63
C ALA A 5 2.69 12.97 -24.39
N LYS A 6 2.20 13.38 -23.21
CA LYS A 6 2.82 12.99 -21.96
C LYS A 6 2.82 11.47 -21.95
N LYS A 7 4.00 10.88 -22.02
CA LYS A 7 4.18 9.45 -21.82
C LYS A 7 3.68 9.18 -20.40
N GLU A 8 2.57 8.46 -20.26
CA GLU A 8 2.12 8.00 -18.96
C GLU A 8 3.16 6.99 -18.45
N GLU A 9 4.16 7.46 -17.73
CA GLU A 9 5.08 6.57 -17.02
C GLU A 9 4.29 5.87 -15.92
N THR A 10 4.15 4.57 -16.04
CA THR A 10 3.61 3.74 -14.97
C THR A 10 4.56 3.81 -13.78
N PRO A 11 4.06 4.07 -12.57
CA PRO A 11 4.90 4.11 -11.38
C PRO A 11 5.62 2.77 -11.22
N LYS A 12 6.89 2.81 -10.79
CA LYS A 12 7.64 1.60 -10.42
C LYS A 12 7.06 1.06 -9.11
N VAL A 13 6.25 0.02 -9.23
CA VAL A 13 5.55 -0.63 -8.13
C VAL A 13 6.05 -2.08 -7.96
N HIS A 14 5.69 -2.70 -6.84
CA HIS A 14 5.97 -4.13 -6.63
C HIS A 14 5.28 -4.98 -7.72
N LYS A 15 5.81 -6.16 -8.02
CA LYS A 15 5.24 -7.07 -9.03
C LYS A 15 3.76 -7.36 -8.76
N ASP A 16 3.40 -7.58 -7.50
CA ASP A 16 2.01 -7.84 -7.07
C ASP A 16 1.06 -6.63 -7.24
N LEU A 17 1.64 -5.44 -7.43
CA LEU A 17 0.95 -4.18 -7.65
C LEU A 17 1.10 -3.68 -9.09
N GLU A 18 1.60 -4.49 -10.03
CA GLU A 18 1.67 -4.10 -11.44
C GLU A 18 0.32 -3.61 -11.96
N GLY A 19 0.32 -2.45 -12.62
CA GLY A 19 -0.92 -1.79 -13.08
C GLY A 19 -1.63 -0.95 -12.02
N PHE A 20 -1.07 -0.82 -10.81
CA PHE A 20 -1.56 0.13 -9.82
C PHE A 20 -1.38 1.57 -10.29
N LYS A 21 -2.49 2.31 -10.32
CA LYS A 21 -2.54 3.75 -10.58
C LYS A 21 -3.33 4.41 -9.45
N MET A 22 -2.81 5.50 -8.93
CA MET A 22 -3.47 6.32 -7.91
C MET A 22 -3.44 7.77 -8.36
N ASN A 23 -4.56 8.46 -8.19
CA ASN A 23 -4.69 9.88 -8.47
C ASN A 23 -5.33 10.58 -7.28
N ILE A 24 -4.85 11.78 -6.97
CA ILE A 24 -5.35 12.63 -5.88
C ILE A 24 -5.82 13.92 -6.54
N ASN A 25 -7.09 14.26 -6.37
CA ASN A 25 -7.62 15.52 -6.90
C ASN A 25 -7.36 16.69 -5.93
N SER A 26 -7.64 17.91 -6.38
CA SER A 26 -7.46 19.12 -5.55
C SER A 26 -8.35 19.18 -4.31
N PHE A 27 -9.38 18.34 -4.24
CA PHE A 27 -10.28 18.21 -3.08
C PHE A 27 -9.82 17.12 -2.10
N GLY A 28 -8.72 16.41 -2.39
CA GLY A 28 -8.20 15.34 -1.55
C GLY A 28 -8.89 13.99 -1.75
N GLU A 29 -9.74 13.85 -2.76
CA GLU A 29 -10.33 12.56 -3.11
C GLU A 29 -9.29 11.68 -3.79
N ILE A 30 -9.23 10.42 -3.34
CA ILE A 30 -8.28 9.42 -3.82
C ILE A 30 -8.99 8.48 -4.78
N SER A 31 -8.52 8.42 -6.02
CA SER A 31 -8.95 7.43 -7.02
C SER A 31 -7.85 6.41 -7.24
N SER A 32 -8.17 5.13 -7.05
CA SER A 32 -7.25 4.00 -7.20
C SER A 32 -7.75 3.04 -8.28
N SER A 33 -6.84 2.43 -9.05
CA SER A 33 -7.20 1.34 -9.98
C SER A 33 -7.45 0.00 -9.29
N PHE A 34 -6.96 -0.19 -8.07
CA PHE A 34 -7.20 -1.38 -7.26
C PHE A 34 -8.19 -1.13 -6.12
N PRO A 35 -8.92 -2.18 -5.69
CA PRO A 35 -9.73 -2.13 -4.48
C PRO A 35 -8.85 -1.92 -3.24
N ILE A 36 -9.37 -1.17 -2.27
CA ILE A 36 -8.69 -0.83 -1.02
C ILE A 36 -8.29 -2.09 -0.25
N ASP A 37 -9.12 -3.13 -0.26
CA ASP A 37 -8.87 -4.38 0.45
C ASP A 37 -7.57 -5.04 0.00
N LYS A 38 -7.33 -5.13 -1.32
CA LYS A 38 -6.10 -5.70 -1.89
C LYS A 38 -4.86 -4.91 -1.47
N ILE A 39 -4.99 -3.58 -1.36
CA ILE A 39 -3.90 -2.71 -0.92
C ILE A 39 -3.61 -2.96 0.57
N ASN A 40 -4.65 -3.07 1.39
CA ASN A 40 -4.50 -3.35 2.81
C ASN A 40 -3.86 -4.72 3.06
N GLU A 41 -4.28 -5.76 2.33
CA GLU A 41 -3.65 -7.09 2.39
C GLU A 41 -2.17 -7.03 2.00
N PHE A 42 -1.84 -6.31 0.93
CA PHE A 42 -0.46 -6.13 0.51
C PHE A 42 0.37 -5.42 1.60
N LEU A 43 -0.17 -4.37 2.21
CA LEU A 43 0.50 -3.64 3.28
C LEU A 43 0.68 -4.52 4.52
N ASN A 44 -0.35 -5.22 4.98
CA ASN A 44 -0.26 -6.11 6.13
C ASN A 44 0.77 -7.24 5.95
N LYS A 45 0.98 -7.69 4.71
CA LYS A 45 1.96 -8.75 4.39
C LYS A 45 3.39 -8.23 4.30
N ASN A 46 3.59 -7.04 3.72
CA ASN A 46 4.93 -6.54 3.38
C ASN A 46 5.43 -5.44 4.31
N VAL A 47 4.55 -4.83 5.09
CA VAL A 47 4.86 -3.73 6.01
C VAL A 47 4.47 -4.15 7.42
N GLU A 48 5.45 -4.13 8.31
CA GLU A 48 5.20 -4.33 9.72
C GLU A 48 4.46 -3.12 10.32
N ASP A 49 3.38 -3.37 11.06
CA ASP A 49 2.63 -2.30 11.71
C ASP A 49 3.48 -1.63 12.78
N LYS A 50 3.95 -0.41 12.49
CA LYS A 50 4.79 0.38 13.40
C LYS A 50 4.09 0.70 14.71
N LYS A 51 2.75 0.73 14.75
CA LYS A 51 1.99 0.97 15.99
C LYS A 51 2.09 -0.20 16.98
N LEU A 52 2.51 -1.35 16.48
CA LEU A 52 2.64 -2.60 17.22
C LEU A 52 4.10 -2.92 17.57
N LYS A 53 5.07 -2.13 17.08
CA LYS A 53 6.50 -2.38 17.31
C LYS A 53 6.97 -1.99 18.70
N ASP A 54 6.44 -0.91 19.25
CA ASP A 54 6.86 -0.37 20.54
C ASP A 54 5.98 -0.89 21.71
N ARG A 55 5.23 -1.96 21.47
CA ARG A 55 4.34 -2.57 22.45
C ARG A 55 5.03 -3.73 23.13
N GLU A 56 5.40 -3.53 24.40
CA GLU A 56 6.05 -4.56 25.24
C GLU A 56 5.14 -5.79 25.43
N ASP A 57 3.82 -5.61 25.38
CA ASP A 57 2.80 -6.67 25.53
C ASP A 57 2.65 -7.61 24.32
N ILE A 58 3.24 -7.25 23.17
CA ILE A 58 3.08 -8.03 21.93
C ILE A 58 3.96 -9.27 21.87
N ASP A 59 5.15 -9.22 22.47
CA ASP A 59 6.06 -10.37 22.46
C ASP A 59 5.51 -11.51 23.33
N ASP A 60 4.82 -11.20 24.43
CA ASP A 60 4.16 -12.19 25.30
C ASP A 60 2.96 -12.89 24.61
N ILE A 61 2.22 -12.15 23.76
CA ILE A 61 1.08 -12.70 23.01
C ILE A 61 1.54 -13.59 21.84
N LYS A 62 2.66 -13.25 21.18
CA LYS A 62 3.21 -14.07 20.08
C LYS A 62 3.79 -15.39 20.57
N ASP A 63 4.31 -15.46 21.79
CA ASP A 63 4.89 -16.68 22.37
C ASP A 63 3.81 -17.64 22.90
N SER A 64 2.73 -17.10 23.49
CA SER A 64 1.63 -17.90 24.05
C SER A 64 0.73 -18.60 23.01
N GLY A 65 0.71 -18.12 21.76
CA GLY A 65 -0.01 -18.76 20.65
C GLY A 65 0.72 -19.92 19.97
N LYS A 66 1.97 -20.22 20.35
CA LYS A 66 2.80 -21.31 19.78
C LYS A 66 2.85 -22.57 20.65
N LYS A 67 2.07 -22.66 21.73
CA LYS A 67 2.08 -23.78 22.67
C LYS A 67 0.91 -24.72 22.49
#